data_AF-A0A7G6DYJ8-F1
#
_entry.id   AF-A0A7G6DYJ8-F1
#
_cell.length_a   1.000
_cell.length_b   1.000
_cell.length_c   1.000
_cell.angle_alpha   90.00
_cell.angle_beta   90.00
_cell.angle_gamma   90.00
#
_symmetry.space_group_name_H-M   'P 1'
#
loop_
_entity.id
_entity.type
_entity.pdbx_description
1 polymer ?
#
loop_
_entity_poly.entity_id
_entity_poly.type
_entity_poly.pdbx_seq_one_letter_code
_entity_poly.pdbx_strand_id
1 'polypeptide(L)'
;MDIKVKRIDDFTVNAIKSIVGNDLDVIIEKGEPLENVDRYANYDPLIGGVQVFNMDKLKESTLSFGVLDNNGNKGIVIAGHGGYVGERIGQSYSSQVGTVSRNPIQPRHSDAAFVPISSRSIRGKISYQK
;
A
#
# COMPACT_ATOMS: atom_id res chain seq x y z
N MET A 1 19.55 6.86 -5.78
CA MET A 1 19.58 8.11 -6.58
C MET A 1 18.29 8.79 -6.26
N ASP A 2 18.35 9.69 -5.28
CA ASP A 2 17.17 10.02 -4.49
C ASP A 2 16.59 11.32 -5.02
N ILE A 3 15.44 11.22 -5.68
CA ILE A 3 14.68 12.40 -6.10
C ILE A 3 13.98 12.94 -4.85
N LYS A 4 14.61 13.92 -4.22
CA LYS A 4 14.02 14.72 -3.14
C LYS A 4 12.98 15.65 -3.76
N VAL A 5 11.68 15.34 -3.61
CA VAL A 5 10.65 16.33 -3.88
C VAL A 5 10.65 17.31 -2.70
N LYS A 6 11.49 18.35 -2.85
CA LYS A 6 11.49 19.54 -2.00
C LYS A 6 10.09 20.15 -2.14
N ARG A 7 9.54 20.64 -1.02
CA ARG A 7 8.46 21.64 -1.00
C ARG A 7 8.52 22.47 -2.28
N ILE A 8 7.44 22.45 -3.08
CA ILE A 8 7.32 23.37 -4.21
C ILE A 8 7.36 24.76 -3.58
N ASP A 9 8.44 25.48 -3.82
CA ASP A 9 8.62 26.81 -3.27
C ASP A 9 7.66 27.80 -3.95
N ASP A 10 7.43 28.94 -3.30
CA ASP A 10 6.51 29.96 -3.79
C ASP A 10 6.90 30.45 -5.19
N PHE A 11 8.19 30.36 -5.55
CA PHE A 11 8.70 30.66 -6.88
C PHE A 11 8.12 29.71 -7.93
N THR A 12 8.17 28.40 -7.68
CA THR A 12 7.63 27.39 -8.60
C THR A 12 6.11 27.48 -8.71
N VAL A 13 5.39 27.79 -7.62
CA VAL A 13 3.94 28.03 -7.64
C VAL A 13 3.60 29.24 -8.51
N ASN A 14 4.33 30.34 -8.37
CA ASN A 14 4.11 31.55 -9.16
C ASN A 14 4.47 31.36 -10.64
N ALA A 15 5.51 30.57 -10.93
CA ALA A 15 5.88 30.23 -12.31
C ALA A 15 4.75 29.44 -13.00
N ILE A 16 4.16 28.45 -12.33
CA ILE A 16 3.02 27.69 -12.86
C ILE A 16 1.83 28.63 -13.12
N LYS A 17 1.45 29.47 -12.15
CA LYS A 17 0.35 30.44 -12.32
C LYS A 17 0.56 31.40 -13.49
N SER A 18 1.81 31.79 -13.77
CA SER A 18 2.13 32.69 -14.89
C SER A 18 1.95 32.07 -16.28
N ILE A 19 2.03 30.73 -16.39
CA ILE A 19 1.90 30.01 -17.67
C ILE A 19 0.44 29.61 -17.91
N VAL A 20 -0.23 29.10 -16.87
CA VAL A 20 -1.56 28.50 -17.01
C VAL A 20 -2.71 29.44 -16.62
N GLY A 21 -2.37 30.65 -16.15
CA GLY A 21 -3.35 31.64 -15.68
C GLY A 21 -3.81 31.39 -14.24
N ASN A 22 -4.46 32.40 -13.65
CA ASN A 22 -5.02 32.32 -12.29
C ASN A 22 -6.32 31.49 -12.21
N ASP A 23 -6.86 31.05 -13.36
CA ASP A 23 -8.18 30.42 -13.48
C ASP A 23 -8.17 28.90 -13.27
N LEU A 24 -7.01 28.32 -12.95
CA LEU A 24 -6.96 26.95 -12.45
C LEU A 24 -7.09 26.96 -10.93
N ASP A 25 -8.14 26.29 -10.45
CA ASP A 25 -8.22 25.78 -9.09
C ASP A 25 -7.09 24.75 -8.86
N VAL A 26 -5.85 25.24 -8.74
CA VAL A 26 -4.71 24.42 -8.36
C VAL A 26 -4.83 24.15 -6.87
N ILE A 27 -5.58 23.10 -6.53
CA ILE A 27 -5.62 22.55 -5.17
C ILE A 27 -4.29 21.85 -4.92
N ILE A 28 -3.34 22.56 -4.30
CA ILE A 28 -2.11 21.96 -3.80
C ILE A 28 -2.44 21.24 -2.50
N GLU A 29 -2.81 19.96 -2.60
CA GLU A 29 -2.98 19.13 -1.42
C GLU A 29 -1.62 18.86 -0.79
N LYS A 30 -1.53 19.16 0.51
CA LYS A 30 -0.34 18.85 1.30
C LYS A 30 -0.30 17.33 1.48
N GLY A 31 0.53 16.66 0.68
CA GLY A 31 0.78 15.23 0.87
C GLY A 31 1.26 14.94 2.30
N GLU A 32 0.82 13.81 2.84
CA GLU A 32 1.31 13.32 4.13
C GLU A 32 2.85 13.29 4.12
N PRO A 33 3.52 13.71 5.21
CA PRO A 33 4.97 13.66 5.29
C PRO A 33 5.44 12.22 5.04
N LEU A 34 6.46 12.07 4.18
CA LEU A 34 7.09 10.78 3.95
C LEU A 34 7.70 10.31 5.27
N GLU A 35 7.16 9.23 5.82
CA GLU A 35 7.71 8.59 7.00
C GLU A 35 8.93 7.77 6.59
N ASN A 36 10.02 7.89 7.36
CA ASN A 36 11.14 6.95 7.24
C ASN A 36 10.67 5.60 7.78
N VAL A 37 10.33 4.70 6.87
CA VAL A 37 9.85 3.35 7.15
C VAL A 37 11.00 2.38 6.99
N ASP A 38 11.25 1.56 8.02
CA ASP A 38 12.13 0.40 7.90
C ASP A 38 11.35 -0.74 7.24
N ARG A 39 11.80 -1.20 6.08
CA ARG A 39 11.15 -2.28 5.34
C ARG A 39 11.00 -3.56 6.17
N TYR A 40 11.88 -3.83 7.12
CA TYR A 40 11.95 -5.08 7.86
C TYR A 40 11.24 -5.05 9.23
N ALA A 41 10.79 -3.87 9.66
CA ALA A 41 10.12 -3.72 10.94
C ALA A 41 8.67 -4.24 10.91
N ASN A 42 8.19 -4.70 12.07
CA ASN A 42 6.79 -5.04 12.27
C ASN A 42 5.98 -3.77 12.61
N TYR A 43 4.90 -3.51 11.88
CA TYR A 43 4.12 -2.26 11.98
C TYR A 43 2.66 -2.51 12.27
N ASP A 44 2.14 -1.95 13.36
CA ASP A 44 0.70 -1.81 13.62
C ASP A 44 0.37 -0.33 13.88
N PRO A 45 -0.35 0.38 13.00
CA PRO A 45 -1.06 -0.12 11.81
C PRO A 45 -0.13 -0.60 10.71
N LEU A 46 -0.61 -1.55 9.90
CA LEU A 46 0.05 -1.97 8.67
C LEU A 46 0.18 -0.79 7.70
N ILE A 47 1.35 -0.67 7.08
CA ILE A 47 1.71 0.39 6.14
C ILE A 47 2.25 -0.22 4.84
N GLY A 48 1.98 0.44 3.71
CA GLY A 48 2.54 0.04 2.41
C GLY A 48 4.08 0.10 2.38
N GLY A 49 4.69 -0.74 1.56
CA GLY A 49 6.15 -0.75 1.33
C GLY A 49 6.96 -1.65 2.26
N VAL A 50 6.38 -2.11 3.38
CA VAL A 50 7.03 -3.05 4.30
C VAL A 50 7.05 -4.46 3.74
N GLN A 51 8.05 -5.23 4.15
CA GLN A 51 8.15 -6.64 3.82
C GLN A 51 7.05 -7.43 4.52
N VAL A 52 6.51 -8.38 3.78
CA VAL A 52 5.72 -9.48 4.32
C VAL A 52 6.32 -10.78 3.84
N PHE A 53 6.03 -11.87 4.53
CA PHE A 53 6.55 -13.17 4.19
C PHE A 53 5.42 -14.19 4.13
N ASN A 54 5.53 -15.09 3.17
CA ASN A 54 4.76 -16.31 3.11
C ASN A 54 5.30 -17.27 4.17
N MET A 55 4.51 -17.48 5.23
CA MET A 55 4.94 -18.29 6.37
C MET A 55 5.08 -19.77 6.03
N ASP A 56 4.45 -20.23 4.95
CA ASP A 56 4.41 -21.64 4.55
C ASP A 56 5.48 -21.99 3.51
N LYS A 57 5.94 -21.01 2.74
CA LYS A 57 6.95 -21.18 1.67
C LYS A 57 8.26 -20.45 1.90
N LEU A 58 8.36 -19.65 2.97
CA LEU A 58 9.52 -18.83 3.30
C LEU A 58 9.90 -17.85 2.17
N LYS A 59 8.90 -17.37 1.43
CA LYS A 59 9.07 -16.40 0.36
C LYS A 59 8.75 -15.01 0.83
N GLU A 60 9.58 -14.06 0.44
CA GLU A 60 9.40 -12.65 0.76
C GLU A 60 8.54 -11.96 -0.29
N SER A 61 7.74 -11.00 0.15
CA SER A 61 6.96 -10.13 -0.71
C SER A 61 6.86 -8.74 -0.08
N THR A 62 6.13 -7.83 -0.71
CA THR A 62 5.90 -6.47 -0.19
C THR A 62 4.42 -6.27 0.03
N LEU A 63 4.05 -5.64 1.14
CA LEU A 63 2.70 -5.11 1.33
C LEU A 63 2.54 -3.92 0.39
N SER A 64 1.64 -4.01 -0.59
CA SER A 64 1.42 -2.90 -1.54
C SER A 64 0.63 -1.78 -0.87
N PHE A 65 -0.63 -2.05 -0.53
CA PHE A 65 -1.52 -1.07 0.11
C PHE A 65 -2.65 -1.77 0.87
N GLY A 66 -3.27 -1.03 1.78
CA GLY A 66 -4.52 -1.44 2.41
C GLY A 66 -5.72 -1.26 1.49
N VAL A 67 -6.72 -2.13 1.64
CA VAL A 67 -8.00 -2.01 0.94
C VAL A 67 -9.16 -2.31 1.87
N LEU A 68 -10.34 -1.82 1.49
CA LEU A 68 -11.62 -2.26 2.00
C LEU A 68 -12.34 -3.03 0.89
N ASP A 69 -12.89 -4.20 1.20
CA ASP A 69 -13.77 -4.90 0.28
C ASP A 69 -15.15 -4.23 0.19
N ASN A 70 -16.02 -4.75 -0.68
CA ASN A 70 -17.37 -4.22 -0.89
C ASN A 70 -18.28 -4.30 0.35
N ASN A 71 -17.90 -5.08 1.36
CA ASN A 71 -18.61 -5.23 2.63
C ASN A 71 -17.95 -4.44 3.76
N GLY A 72 -16.92 -3.63 3.45
CA GLY A 72 -16.16 -2.85 4.44
C GLY A 72 -15.11 -3.65 5.21
N ASN A 73 -14.85 -4.92 4.84
CA ASN A 73 -13.80 -5.70 5.48
C ASN A 73 -12.42 -5.21 5.07
N LYS A 74 -11.52 -5.13 6.04
CA LYS A 74 -10.13 -4.71 5.84
C LYS A 74 -9.32 -5.86 5.25
N GLY A 75 -8.38 -5.51 4.38
CA GLY A 75 -7.32 -6.42 3.98
C GLY A 75 -6.18 -5.70 3.31
N ILE A 76 -5.16 -6.45 2.93
CA ILE A 76 -4.00 -5.94 2.21
C ILE A 76 -3.89 -6.61 0.85
N VAL A 77 -3.26 -5.90 -0.06
CA VAL A 77 -2.84 -6.45 -1.36
C VAL A 77 -1.35 -6.71 -1.33
N ILE A 78 -0.96 -7.89 -1.81
CA ILE A 78 0.43 -8.31 -2.04
C ILE A 78 0.58 -8.79 -3.48
N ALA A 79 1.81 -9.05 -3.93
CA ALA A 79 2.03 -9.70 -5.22
C ALA A 79 1.45 -11.13 -5.21
N GLY A 80 0.84 -11.54 -6.32
CA GLY A 80 0.19 -12.85 -6.46
C GLY A 80 1.16 -14.02 -6.31
N HIS A 81 2.38 -13.90 -6.83
CA HIS A 81 3.45 -14.87 -6.61
C HIS A 81 4.00 -14.88 -5.17
N GLY A 82 3.60 -13.91 -4.34
CA GLY A 82 3.93 -13.83 -2.92
C GLY A 82 3.15 -14.83 -2.06
N GLY A 83 1.98 -15.30 -2.50
CA GLY A 83 1.25 -16.37 -1.80
C GLY A 83 -0.03 -16.80 -2.47
N TYR A 84 -0.32 -18.09 -2.42
CA TYR A 84 -1.51 -18.73 -2.98
C TYR A 84 -2.63 -18.83 -1.96
N VAL A 85 -3.86 -19.04 -2.44
CA VAL A 85 -5.05 -19.17 -1.58
C VAL A 85 -4.82 -20.23 -0.49
N GLY A 86 -5.08 -19.86 0.76
CA GLY A 86 -4.86 -20.70 1.93
C GLY A 86 -3.49 -20.54 2.60
N GLU A 87 -2.52 -19.90 1.95
CA GLU A 87 -1.20 -19.66 2.54
C GLU A 87 -1.22 -18.46 3.51
N ARG A 88 -0.45 -18.56 4.57
CA ARG A 88 -0.34 -17.57 5.64
C ARG A 88 0.66 -16.50 5.27
N ILE A 89 0.31 -15.25 5.55
CA ILE A 89 1.15 -14.07 5.34
C ILE A 89 1.41 -13.39 6.69
N GLY A 90 2.64 -12.96 6.95
CA GLY A 90 3.00 -12.19 8.14
C GLY A 90 4.05 -11.10 7.89
N GLN A 91 4.47 -10.38 8.93
CA GLN A 91 5.69 -9.54 8.92
C GLN A 91 6.95 -10.21 9.56
N SER A 92 6.78 -11.03 10.60
CA SER A 92 7.75 -12.04 11.06
C SER A 92 7.10 -13.41 11.35
N TYR A 93 7.88 -14.50 11.51
CA TYR A 93 7.37 -15.86 11.81
C TYR A 93 6.37 -15.95 12.98
N SER A 94 6.42 -14.99 13.90
CA SER A 94 5.53 -14.88 15.07
C SER A 94 4.42 -13.83 14.90
N SER A 95 4.43 -13.05 13.81
CA SER A 95 3.53 -11.93 13.55
C SER A 95 2.74 -12.16 12.25
N GLN A 96 1.79 -13.10 12.30
CA GLN A 96 0.85 -13.33 11.21
C GLN A 96 -0.03 -12.09 10.97
N VAL A 97 -0.21 -11.76 9.69
CA VAL A 97 -1.10 -10.70 9.20
C VAL A 97 -2.46 -11.29 8.82
N GLY A 98 -2.47 -12.41 8.10
CA GLY A 98 -3.69 -13.08 7.67
C GLY A 98 -3.40 -14.31 6.80
N THR A 99 -4.42 -14.77 6.09
CA THR A 99 -4.35 -15.90 5.14
C THR A 99 -4.87 -15.43 3.79
N VAL A 100 -4.19 -15.77 2.70
CA VAL A 100 -4.62 -15.39 1.35
C VAL A 100 -5.99 -15.98 1.04
N SER A 101 -6.97 -15.11 0.75
CA SER A 101 -8.34 -15.56 0.42
C SER A 101 -8.62 -15.55 -1.08
N ARG A 102 -7.89 -14.74 -1.86
CA ARG A 102 -8.01 -14.67 -3.32
C ARG A 102 -6.64 -14.44 -3.96
N ASN A 103 -6.33 -15.21 -4.99
CA ASN A 103 -5.16 -15.03 -5.85
C ASN A 103 -5.57 -15.23 -7.32
N PRO A 104 -5.87 -14.15 -8.06
CA PRO A 104 -6.28 -14.21 -9.46
C PRO A 104 -5.16 -14.52 -10.49
N ILE A 105 -3.97 -15.01 -10.09
CA ILE A 105 -2.85 -15.26 -11.02
C ILE A 105 -3.21 -16.20 -12.18
N GLN A 106 -3.99 -17.25 -11.93
CA GLN A 106 -4.43 -18.18 -12.97
C GLN A 106 -5.70 -17.73 -13.73
N PRO A 107 -6.75 -17.17 -13.10
CA PRO A 107 -7.97 -16.79 -13.82
C PRO A 107 -7.92 -15.41 -14.51
N ARG A 108 -7.01 -14.51 -14.14
CA ARG A 108 -6.94 -13.15 -14.72
C ARG A 108 -5.54 -12.73 -15.16
N HIS A 109 -4.57 -13.65 -15.11
CA HIS A 109 -3.14 -13.33 -15.34
C HIS A 109 -2.67 -12.11 -14.53
N SER A 110 -3.26 -11.91 -13.35
CA SER A 110 -2.99 -10.77 -12.49
C SER A 110 -2.07 -11.21 -11.36
N ASP A 111 -0.92 -10.57 -11.24
CA ASP A 111 0.04 -10.84 -10.17
C ASP A 111 -0.31 -10.09 -8.88
N ALA A 112 -1.52 -10.34 -8.37
CA ALA A 112 -2.01 -9.78 -7.13
C ALA A 112 -2.66 -10.86 -6.26
N ALA A 113 -2.54 -10.74 -4.94
CA ALA A 113 -3.25 -11.56 -3.97
C ALA A 113 -3.84 -10.68 -2.86
N PHE A 114 -5.01 -11.08 -2.36
CA PHE A 114 -5.74 -10.39 -1.31
C PHE A 114 -5.68 -11.20 -0.01
N VAL A 115 -5.32 -10.50 1.07
CA VAL A 115 -5.21 -11.06 2.43
C VAL A 115 -6.15 -10.28 3.35
N PRO A 116 -7.30 -10.83 3.73
CA PRO A 116 -8.17 -10.22 4.73
C PRO A 116 -7.44 -10.16 6.07
N ILE A 117 -7.70 -9.08 6.83
CA ILE A 117 -7.15 -8.90 8.18
C ILE A 117 -8.29 -8.63 9.17
N SER A 118 -8.21 -9.22 10.35
CA SER A 118 -9.25 -9.10 11.38
C SER A 118 -8.80 -8.30 12.61
N SER A 119 -7.53 -8.40 13.00
CA SER A 119 -7.02 -7.84 14.26
C SER A 119 -6.13 -6.60 14.10
N ARG A 120 -5.69 -6.27 12.88
CA ARG A 120 -4.73 -5.18 12.65
C ARG A 120 -5.37 -3.97 12.00
N SER A 121 -4.83 -2.79 12.28
CA SER A 121 -5.20 -1.56 11.60
C SER A 121 -4.42 -1.40 10.29
N ILE A 122 -4.93 -0.61 9.34
CA ILE A 122 -4.22 -0.28 8.09
C ILE A 122 -4.18 1.23 7.89
N ARG A 123 -3.04 1.73 7.44
CA ARG A 123 -2.81 3.11 7.03
C ARG A 123 -2.56 3.16 5.51
N GLY A 124 -3.04 4.21 4.85
CA GLY A 124 -2.96 4.32 3.39
C GLY A 124 -3.84 3.28 2.70
N LYS A 125 -5.16 3.43 2.84
CA LYS A 125 -6.16 2.52 2.25
C LYS A 125 -6.76 3.11 0.98
N ILE A 126 -6.93 2.27 -0.04
CA ILE A 126 -7.76 2.58 -1.20
C ILE A 126 -9.17 2.07 -0.92
N SER A 127 -10.16 2.95 -1.00
CA SER A 127 -11.58 2.59 -0.92
C SER A 127 -12.24 2.80 -2.26
N TYR A 128 -13.05 1.83 -2.68
CA TYR A 128 -13.97 2.04 -3.80
C TYR A 128 -15.17 2.86 -3.32
N GLN A 129 -15.33 4.08 -3.81
CA GLN A 129 -16.56 4.85 -3.66
C GLN A 129 -17.45 4.57 -4.87
N LYS A 130 -18.70 4.15 -4.61
CA LYS A 130 -19.74 4.03 -5.63
C LYS A 130 -20.39 5.38 -5.90
#